data_AF-A0A7M5TVR3-F1
#
_entry.id   AF-A0A7M5TVR3-F1
#
_cell.length_a   1.000
_cell.length_b   1.000
_cell.length_c   1.000
_cell.angle_alpha   90.00
_cell.angle_beta   90.00
_cell.angle_gamma   90.00
#
_symmetry.space_group_name_H-M   'P 1'
#
loop_
_entity.id
_entity.type
_entity.pdbx_description
1 polymer ?
#
loop_
_entity_poly.entity_id
_entity_poly.type
_entity_poly.pdbx_seq_one_letter_code
_entity_poly.pdbx_strand_id
1 'polypeptide(L)'
;MSINFIKTFNDFHQLLKLHHIQKVCLFIGNGPKLQYKDLDAVKLKTSHAIETIVGLKPSEIVKRTESEYQKCLVLYGGDTFIEDKPDLGAVIHYVKKKYNPILVSVQCWKEFDEHVDYVWTYPEQISDQGRVIYGGFDEKGKPVGGTSVYLSEEIQKMLTAVFNVDARGRVGSKERDFSVKQKLNVVNIEALPKYSF
;
A
#
# COMPACT_ATOMS: atom_id res chain seq x y z
N MET A 1 -1.98 -21.56 -4.05
CA MET A 1 -3.26 -21.05 -3.51
C MET A 1 -3.94 -20.25 -4.60
N SER A 2 -5.26 -20.34 -4.77
CA SER A 2 -5.98 -19.50 -5.74
C SER A 2 -6.07 -18.07 -5.21
N ILE A 3 -5.59 -17.09 -5.96
CA ILE A 3 -5.74 -15.69 -5.56
C ILE A 3 -7.21 -15.26 -5.69
N ASN A 4 -7.67 -14.43 -4.76
CA ASN A 4 -9.01 -13.88 -4.78
C ASN A 4 -8.99 -12.47 -5.40
N PHE A 5 -9.96 -12.19 -6.27
CA PHE A 5 -10.06 -10.90 -6.96
C PHE A 5 -11.18 -10.04 -6.36
N ILE A 6 -10.87 -8.77 -6.15
CA ILE A 6 -11.80 -7.72 -5.73
C ILE A 6 -12.09 -6.87 -6.97
N LYS A 7 -13.36 -6.69 -7.32
CA LYS A 7 -13.77 -5.91 -8.50
C LYS A 7 -14.54 -4.66 -8.11
N THR A 8 -15.16 -4.66 -6.94
CA THR A 8 -16.02 -3.58 -6.45
C THR A 8 -15.69 -3.22 -5.01
N PHE A 9 -16.11 -2.03 -4.58
CA PHE A 9 -16.04 -1.64 -3.17
C PHE A 9 -16.87 -2.59 -2.27
N ASN A 10 -17.98 -3.14 -2.79
CA ASN A 10 -18.75 -4.13 -2.03
C ASN A 10 -17.95 -5.41 -1.77
N ASP A 11 -17.20 -5.92 -2.75
CA ASP A 11 -16.31 -7.08 -2.56
C ASP A 11 -15.27 -6.79 -1.47
N PHE A 12 -14.67 -5.59 -1.51
CA PHE A 12 -13.74 -5.13 -0.48
C PHE A 12 -14.40 -5.06 0.90
N HIS A 13 -15.63 -4.53 0.98
CA HIS A 13 -16.37 -4.47 2.24
C HIS A 13 -16.74 -5.86 2.79
N GLN A 14 -17.07 -6.83 1.92
CA GLN A 14 -17.27 -8.22 2.35
C GLN A 14 -15.96 -8.86 2.85
N LEU A 15 -14.83 -8.55 2.21
CA LEU A 15 -13.51 -8.97 2.69
C LEU A 15 -13.25 -8.46 4.11
N LEU A 16 -13.54 -7.19 4.38
CA LEU A 16 -13.35 -6.61 5.71
C LEU A 16 -14.18 -7.34 6.78
N LYS A 17 -15.42 -7.72 6.46
CA LYS A 17 -16.29 -8.48 7.36
C LYS A 17 -15.80 -9.91 7.58
N LEU A 18 -15.41 -10.59 6.50
CA LEU A 18 -14.96 -11.98 6.53
C LEU A 18 -13.76 -12.17 7.45
N HIS A 19 -12.79 -11.25 7.39
CA HIS A 19 -11.56 -11.32 8.20
C HIS A 19 -11.64 -10.50 9.49
N HIS A 20 -12.81 -9.96 9.83
CA HIS A 20 -13.01 -9.09 10.99
C HIS A 20 -11.96 -7.95 11.05
N ILE A 21 -11.69 -7.32 9.91
CA ILE A 21 -10.71 -6.24 9.78
C ILE A 21 -11.14 -5.04 10.63
N GLN A 22 -10.24 -4.58 11.49
CA GLN A 22 -10.42 -3.40 12.34
C GLN A 22 -9.55 -2.23 11.91
N LYS A 23 -8.46 -2.51 11.18
CA LYS A 23 -7.46 -1.53 10.77
C LYS A 23 -7.20 -1.66 9.27
N VAL A 24 -7.37 -0.58 8.53
CA VAL A 24 -7.06 -0.50 7.10
C VAL A 24 -5.95 0.51 6.91
N CYS A 25 -4.82 0.07 6.39
CA CYS A 25 -3.63 0.90 6.21
C CYS A 25 -3.29 1.00 4.73
N LEU A 26 -3.09 2.21 4.23
CA LEU A 26 -2.57 2.43 2.89
C LEU A 26 -1.07 2.70 2.97
N PHE A 27 -0.28 1.99 2.17
CA PHE A 27 1.12 2.28 1.97
C PHE A 27 1.31 2.97 0.62
N ILE A 28 1.92 4.15 0.67
CA ILE A 28 2.40 4.87 -0.51
C ILE A 28 3.91 5.04 -0.39
N GLY A 29 4.59 5.07 -1.52
CA GLY A 29 6.05 5.09 -1.53
C GLY A 29 6.60 5.26 -2.92
N ASN A 30 7.82 4.78 -3.10
CA ASN A 30 8.53 4.88 -4.36
C ASN A 30 8.41 3.59 -5.15
N GLY A 31 8.22 3.71 -6.46
CA GLY A 31 8.35 2.59 -7.38
C GLY A 31 9.81 2.32 -7.78
N PRO A 32 10.05 1.41 -8.75
CA PRO A 32 11.38 0.83 -9.03
C PRO A 32 12.44 1.82 -9.53
N LYS A 33 12.04 3.02 -9.96
CA LYS A 33 12.94 4.10 -10.40
C LYS A 33 13.50 4.93 -9.24
N LEU A 34 12.92 4.84 -8.05
CA LEU A 34 13.24 5.66 -6.88
C LEU A 34 13.56 4.77 -5.66
N GLN A 35 14.51 3.86 -5.85
CA GLN A 35 14.91 2.90 -4.81
C GLN A 35 15.44 3.57 -3.53
N TYR A 36 15.22 2.91 -2.41
CA TYR A 36 15.74 3.27 -1.09
C TYR A 36 17.21 2.86 -0.96
N LYS A 37 18.05 3.76 -0.43
CA LYS A 37 19.49 3.54 -0.23
C LYS A 37 19.76 2.52 0.87
N ASP A 38 18.99 2.60 1.95
CA ASP A 38 19.13 1.78 3.16
C ASP A 38 17.77 1.19 3.51
N LEU A 39 17.49 0.01 2.96
CA LEU A 39 16.22 -0.67 3.18
C LEU A 39 16.05 -1.09 4.66
N ASP A 40 17.12 -1.40 5.38
CA ASP A 40 17.02 -1.87 6.76
C ASP A 40 16.65 -0.73 7.71
N ALA A 41 17.18 0.48 7.49
CA ALA A 41 16.70 1.68 8.18
C ALA A 41 15.21 1.94 7.90
N VAL A 42 14.76 1.75 6.65
CA VAL A 42 13.33 1.89 6.28
C VAL A 42 12.47 0.84 6.99
N LYS A 43 12.89 -0.43 7.02
CA LYS A 43 12.20 -1.51 7.74
C LYS A 43 12.07 -1.23 9.23
N LEU A 44 13.13 -0.72 9.86
CA LEU A 44 13.14 -0.37 11.27
C LEU A 44 12.14 0.75 11.58
N LYS A 45 12.16 1.84 10.80
CA LYS A 45 11.21 2.96 10.95
C LYS A 45 9.77 2.52 10.66
N THR A 46 9.58 1.69 9.63
CA THR A 46 8.27 1.11 9.28
C THR A 46 7.71 0.28 10.43
N SER A 47 8.55 -0.54 11.06
CA SER A 47 8.15 -1.36 12.21
C SER A 47 7.67 -0.50 13.37
N HIS A 48 8.46 0.51 13.73
CA HIS A 48 8.12 1.43 14.80
C HIS A 48 6.79 2.15 14.53
N ALA A 49 6.57 2.58 13.29
CA ALA A 49 5.34 3.23 12.86
C ALA A 49 4.12 2.30 12.96
N ILE A 50 4.22 1.06 12.46
CA ILE A 50 3.14 0.06 12.55
C ILE A 50 2.83 -0.28 14.02
N GLU A 51 3.86 -0.55 14.82
CA GLU A 51 3.74 -0.89 16.24
C GLU A 51 3.05 0.24 17.02
N THR A 52 3.36 1.50 16.70
CA THR A 52 2.77 2.68 17.37
C THR A 52 1.34 2.95 16.93
N ILE A 53 1.06 2.88 15.63
CA ILE A 53 -0.21 3.36 15.05
C ILE A 53 -1.26 2.25 14.99
N VAL A 54 -0.84 1.03 14.66
CA VAL A 54 -1.72 -0.14 14.55
C VAL A 54 -1.76 -0.92 15.87
N GLY A 55 -0.71 -0.81 16.69
CA GLY A 55 -0.61 -1.55 17.96
C GLY A 55 -0.13 -3.00 17.78
N LEU A 56 0.41 -3.36 16.61
CA LEU A 56 0.85 -4.72 16.30
C LEU A 56 2.26 -4.96 16.88
N LYS A 57 2.38 -5.68 18.00
CA LYS A 57 3.69 -6.01 18.59
C LYS A 57 4.23 -7.37 18.10
N PRO A 58 5.52 -7.47 17.73
CA PRO A 58 6.13 -8.73 17.30
C PRO A 58 6.23 -9.80 18.40
N SER A 59 6.35 -9.39 19.68
CA SER A 59 6.51 -10.31 20.82
C SER A 59 5.27 -11.16 21.12
N GLU A 60 4.18 -10.96 20.37
CA GLU A 60 2.93 -11.71 20.50
C GLU A 60 2.76 -12.78 19.40
N ILE A 61 3.71 -12.85 18.45
CA ILE A 61 3.70 -13.77 17.29
C ILE A 61 3.79 -15.24 17.72
N VAL A 62 4.36 -15.54 18.89
CA VAL A 62 4.60 -16.92 19.33
C VAL A 62 3.40 -17.53 20.07
N LYS A 63 2.36 -16.75 20.42
CA LYS A 63 1.23 -17.24 21.24
C LYS A 63 -0.16 -16.82 20.76
N ARG A 64 -0.28 -15.91 19.79
CA ARG A 64 -1.58 -15.54 19.23
C ARG A 64 -1.94 -16.50 18.10
N THR A 65 -3.15 -17.06 18.18
CA THR A 65 -3.77 -17.73 17.02
C THR A 65 -3.78 -16.76 15.84
N GLU A 66 -3.71 -17.26 14.61
CA GLU A 66 -3.69 -16.47 13.36
C GLU A 66 -4.74 -15.33 13.31
N SER A 67 -5.80 -15.44 14.11
CA SER A 67 -6.96 -14.54 14.18
C SER A 67 -6.69 -13.08 14.57
N GLU A 68 -5.60 -12.75 15.29
CA GLU A 68 -5.40 -11.37 15.76
C GLU A 68 -4.62 -10.49 14.77
N TYR A 69 -3.70 -11.06 14.01
CA TYR A 69 -2.95 -10.37 12.95
C TYR A 69 -3.82 -10.13 11.71
N GLN A 70 -4.78 -11.01 11.47
CA GLN A 70 -5.78 -10.86 10.42
C GLN A 70 -6.69 -9.64 10.63
N LYS A 71 -6.69 -8.96 11.78
CA LYS A 71 -7.49 -7.74 12.01
C LYS A 71 -6.94 -6.49 11.28
N CYS A 72 -5.77 -6.59 10.66
CA CYS A 72 -5.16 -5.52 9.88
C CYS A 72 -5.14 -5.88 8.39
N LEU A 73 -5.54 -4.92 7.56
CA LEU A 73 -5.44 -4.98 6.11
C LEU A 73 -4.48 -3.89 5.61
N VAL A 74 -3.58 -4.27 4.70
CA VAL A 74 -2.65 -3.36 4.02
C VAL A 74 -3.04 -3.23 2.54
N LEU A 75 -3.19 -1.99 2.08
CA LEU A 75 -3.38 -1.60 0.68
C LEU A 75 -2.09 -1.02 0.12
N TYR A 76 -1.77 -1.34 -1.14
CA TYR A 76 -0.68 -0.71 -1.89
C TYR A 76 -0.90 -0.80 -3.42
N GLY A 77 -0.13 -0.05 -4.20
CA GLY A 77 -0.27 0.07 -5.66
C GLY A 77 0.22 -1.11 -6.50
N GLY A 78 0.55 -2.25 -5.89
CA GLY A 78 0.97 -3.46 -6.61
C GLY A 78 2.44 -3.49 -7.03
N ASP A 79 3.29 -2.58 -6.56
CA ASP A 79 4.74 -2.59 -6.84
C ASP A 79 5.35 -3.98 -6.55
N THR A 80 5.91 -4.62 -7.59
CA THR A 80 6.47 -5.97 -7.52
C THR A 80 7.69 -6.01 -6.61
N PHE A 81 7.75 -6.99 -5.72
CA PHE A 81 8.94 -7.24 -4.91
C PHE A 81 10.10 -7.74 -5.77
N ILE A 82 11.17 -6.96 -5.80
CA ILE A 82 12.45 -7.35 -6.40
C ILE A 82 13.54 -7.17 -5.34
N GLU A 83 14.14 -8.27 -4.91
CA GLU A 83 15.08 -8.30 -3.77
C GLU A 83 16.21 -7.27 -3.89
N ASP A 84 16.81 -7.15 -5.07
CA ASP A 84 17.95 -6.24 -5.34
C ASP A 84 17.54 -4.80 -5.72
N LYS A 85 16.24 -4.51 -5.80
CA LYS A 85 15.70 -3.19 -6.14
C LYS A 85 14.78 -2.72 -5.02
N PRO A 86 15.35 -2.24 -3.90
CA PRO A 86 14.60 -1.91 -2.71
C PRO A 86 13.69 -0.69 -2.96
N ASP A 87 12.43 -0.93 -3.26
CA ASP A 87 11.38 0.06 -3.43
C ASP A 87 10.19 -0.26 -2.49
N LEU A 88 9.01 0.31 -2.75
CA LEU A 88 7.83 0.04 -1.93
C LEU A 88 7.51 -1.46 -1.86
N GLY A 89 7.68 -2.22 -2.94
CA GLY A 89 7.45 -3.66 -2.96
C GLY A 89 8.30 -4.42 -1.93
N ALA A 90 9.56 -4.01 -1.76
CA ALA A 90 10.44 -4.58 -0.73
C ALA A 90 9.99 -4.27 0.70
N VAL A 91 9.40 -3.10 0.93
CA VAL A 91 8.83 -2.73 2.24
C VAL A 91 7.55 -3.53 2.50
N ILE A 92 6.69 -3.68 1.50
CA ILE A 92 5.45 -4.47 1.62
C ILE A 92 5.75 -5.94 1.88
N HIS A 93 6.71 -6.53 1.17
CA HIS A 93 7.14 -7.90 1.43
C HIS A 93 7.66 -8.09 2.86
N TYR A 94 8.44 -7.11 3.37
CA TYR A 94 8.86 -7.11 4.78
C TYR A 94 7.68 -7.06 5.75
N VAL A 95 6.71 -6.17 5.51
CA VAL A 95 5.51 -6.04 6.34
C VAL A 95 4.71 -7.34 6.34
N LYS A 96 4.52 -7.97 5.17
CA LYS A 96 3.85 -9.27 5.04
C LYS A 96 4.58 -10.35 5.83
N LYS A 97 5.89 -10.47 5.68
CA LYS A 97 6.69 -11.48 6.38
C LYS A 97 6.73 -11.30 7.90
N LYS A 98 6.78 -10.05 8.38
CA LYS A 98 6.93 -9.76 9.82
C LYS A 98 5.60 -9.73 10.57
N TYR A 99 4.54 -9.19 9.97
CA TYR A 99 3.26 -8.93 10.65
C TYR A 99 2.09 -9.75 10.10
N ASN A 100 2.26 -10.40 8.94
CA ASN A 100 1.25 -11.20 8.25
C ASN A 100 -0.18 -10.57 8.19
N PRO A 101 -0.33 -9.27 7.81
CA PRO A 101 -1.66 -8.71 7.58
C PRO A 101 -2.30 -9.35 6.34
N ILE A 102 -3.62 -9.14 6.19
CA ILE A 102 -4.26 -9.31 4.89
C ILE A 102 -3.70 -8.25 3.94
N LEU A 103 -3.10 -8.69 2.84
CA LEU A 103 -2.45 -7.84 1.86
C LEU A 103 -3.29 -7.76 0.58
N VAL A 104 -3.66 -6.53 0.22
CA VAL A 104 -4.42 -6.21 -0.99
C VAL A 104 -3.56 -5.36 -1.91
N SER A 105 -3.23 -5.89 -3.08
CA SER A 105 -2.63 -5.12 -4.17
C SER A 105 -3.72 -4.45 -5.01
N VAL A 106 -3.50 -3.22 -5.45
CA VAL A 106 -4.43 -2.49 -6.31
C VAL A 106 -3.75 -2.22 -7.65
N GLN A 107 -4.16 -2.95 -8.68
CA GLN A 107 -3.45 -2.98 -9.97
C GLN A 107 -4.38 -3.29 -11.14
N CYS A 108 -4.01 -2.90 -12.36
CA CYS A 108 -4.75 -3.21 -13.59
C CYS A 108 -4.12 -4.32 -14.45
N TRP A 109 -2.94 -4.82 -14.06
CA TRP A 109 -2.23 -5.91 -14.76
C TRP A 109 -2.38 -7.26 -14.04
N LYS A 110 -1.99 -8.35 -14.73
CA LYS A 110 -2.30 -9.73 -14.32
C LYS A 110 -1.28 -10.33 -13.35
N GLU A 111 -0.05 -9.84 -13.39
CA GLU A 111 1.07 -10.33 -12.61
C GLU A 111 1.04 -9.77 -11.19
N PHE A 112 1.11 -10.63 -10.19
CA PHE A 112 1.15 -10.25 -8.77
C PHE A 112 2.12 -11.18 -8.03
N ASP A 113 2.65 -10.70 -6.90
CA ASP A 113 3.56 -11.51 -6.09
C ASP A 113 2.81 -12.60 -5.32
N GLU A 114 3.48 -13.73 -5.07
CA GLU A 114 2.89 -14.88 -4.35
C GLU A 114 2.46 -14.56 -2.91
N HIS A 115 3.01 -13.50 -2.32
CA HIS A 115 2.69 -13.07 -0.96
C HIS A 115 1.46 -12.16 -0.85
N VAL A 116 0.83 -11.82 -1.99
CA VAL A 116 -0.41 -11.04 -2.06
C VAL A 116 -1.61 -11.96 -1.82
N ASP A 117 -2.48 -11.59 -0.87
CA ASP A 117 -3.67 -12.40 -0.54
C ASP A 117 -4.85 -12.10 -1.49
N TYR A 118 -5.01 -10.82 -1.87
CA TYR A 118 -6.08 -10.35 -2.75
C TYR A 118 -5.58 -9.32 -3.78
N VAL A 119 -6.17 -9.34 -4.96
CA VAL A 119 -5.91 -8.34 -6.01
C VAL A 119 -7.18 -7.55 -6.27
N TRP A 120 -7.14 -6.24 -6.03
CA TRP A 120 -8.18 -5.32 -6.44
C TRP A 120 -7.90 -4.79 -7.83
N THR A 121 -8.60 -5.35 -8.80
CA THR A 121 -8.48 -4.98 -10.20
C THR A 121 -9.35 -3.79 -10.55
N TYR A 122 -8.80 -2.86 -11.32
CA TYR A 122 -9.56 -1.78 -11.96
C TYR A 122 -9.33 -1.78 -13.48
N PRO A 123 -10.26 -1.20 -14.27
CA PRO A 123 -10.07 -1.12 -15.72
C PRO A 123 -8.82 -0.33 -16.09
N GLU A 124 -8.03 -0.87 -17.03
CA GLU A 124 -6.87 -0.16 -17.57
C GLU A 124 -7.30 1.19 -18.17
N GLN A 125 -6.56 2.25 -17.84
CA GLN A 125 -6.77 3.59 -18.36
C GLN A 125 -5.59 3.96 -19.25
N ILE A 126 -5.87 4.48 -20.44
CA ILE A 126 -4.86 4.91 -21.41
C ILE A 126 -4.90 6.44 -21.49
N SER A 127 -3.73 7.08 -21.35
CA SER A 127 -3.57 8.52 -21.54
C SER A 127 -3.62 8.91 -23.01
N ASP A 128 -3.79 10.20 -23.31
CA ASP A 128 -3.78 10.73 -24.69
C ASP A 128 -2.49 10.42 -25.47
N GLN A 129 -1.41 10.09 -24.75
CA GLN A 129 -0.12 9.67 -25.32
C GLN A 129 -0.03 8.16 -25.58
N GLY A 130 -1.13 7.41 -25.44
CA GLY A 130 -1.17 5.95 -25.59
C GLY A 130 -0.47 5.19 -24.47
N ARG A 131 -0.23 5.82 -23.31
CA ARG A 131 0.44 5.18 -22.15
C ARG A 131 -0.57 4.77 -21.08
N VAL A 132 -0.38 3.57 -20.52
CA VAL A 132 -1.14 3.08 -19.37
C VAL A 132 -0.95 4.01 -18.16
N ILE A 133 -2.05 4.36 -17.50
CA ILE A 133 -2.11 5.17 -16.29
C ILE A 133 -2.24 4.22 -15.09
N TYR A 134 -1.12 3.98 -14.41
CA TYR A 134 -1.07 3.12 -13.22
C TYR A 134 -1.60 3.82 -11.96
N GLY A 135 -1.50 5.14 -11.90
CA GLY A 135 -1.86 5.95 -10.74
C GLY A 135 -1.49 7.42 -10.93
N GLY A 136 -1.87 8.24 -9.96
CA GLY A 136 -1.62 9.67 -9.90
C GLY A 136 -2.90 10.48 -10.01
N PHE A 137 -2.76 11.68 -10.59
CA PHE A 137 -3.83 12.66 -10.69
C PHE A 137 -3.84 13.29 -12.08
N ASP A 138 -5.03 13.47 -12.63
CA ASP A 138 -5.24 14.20 -13.89
C ASP A 138 -4.96 15.71 -13.73
N GLU A 139 -5.12 16.45 -14.82
CA GLU A 139 -4.91 17.90 -14.85
C GLU A 139 -5.89 18.68 -13.96
N LYS A 140 -7.06 18.10 -13.65
CA LYS A 140 -8.07 18.67 -12.76
C LYS A 140 -7.81 18.32 -11.30
N GLY A 141 -6.74 17.58 -11.01
CA GLY A 141 -6.41 17.11 -9.67
C GLY A 141 -7.31 15.97 -9.19
N LYS A 142 -7.97 15.25 -10.09
CA LYS A 142 -8.76 14.05 -9.75
C LYS A 142 -7.86 12.81 -9.75
N PRO A 143 -7.96 11.93 -8.75
CA PRO A 143 -7.28 10.63 -8.75
C PRO A 143 -7.60 9.80 -10.01
N VAL A 144 -6.59 9.13 -10.56
CA VAL A 144 -6.70 8.22 -11.72
C VAL A 144 -5.99 6.89 -11.45
N GLY A 145 -6.23 5.87 -12.28
CA GLY A 145 -5.62 4.54 -12.10
C GLY A 145 -5.85 3.94 -10.70
N GLY A 146 -4.84 3.29 -10.13
CA GLY A 146 -4.90 2.69 -8.80
C GLY A 146 -5.20 3.71 -7.70
N THR A 147 -4.68 4.93 -7.83
CA THR A 147 -4.94 6.04 -6.90
C THR A 147 -6.43 6.34 -6.77
N SER A 148 -7.20 6.22 -7.86
CA SER A 148 -8.66 6.42 -7.82
C SER A 148 -9.41 5.36 -7.01
N VAL A 149 -8.78 4.21 -6.77
CA VAL A 149 -9.35 3.10 -6.01
C VAL A 149 -8.98 3.23 -4.53
N TYR A 150 -7.69 3.23 -4.19
CA TYR A 150 -7.25 3.25 -2.78
C TYR A 150 -7.29 4.63 -2.11
N LEU A 151 -7.48 5.71 -2.87
CA LEU A 151 -7.83 7.04 -2.35
C LEU A 151 -9.26 7.45 -2.79
N SER A 152 -10.15 6.49 -3.08
CA SER A 152 -11.59 6.77 -3.21
C SER A 152 -12.17 7.32 -1.91
N GLU A 153 -13.27 8.07 -2.00
CA GLU A 153 -13.92 8.68 -0.82
C GLU A 153 -14.35 7.60 0.19
N GLU A 154 -14.83 6.47 -0.30
CA GLU A 154 -15.23 5.34 0.51
C GLU A 154 -14.05 4.73 1.27
N ILE A 155 -12.89 4.55 0.62
CA ILE A 155 -11.70 4.02 1.29
C ILE A 155 -11.14 5.02 2.28
N GLN A 156 -11.11 6.32 1.95
CA GLN A 156 -10.64 7.37 2.86
C GLN A 156 -11.35 7.34 4.22
N LYS A 157 -12.67 7.06 4.24
CA LYS A 157 -13.46 6.95 5.47
C LYS A 157 -13.09 5.75 6.34
N MET A 158 -12.40 4.75 5.78
CA MET A 158 -12.02 3.51 6.45
C MET A 158 -10.53 3.47 6.83
N LEU A 159 -9.71 4.34 6.26
CA LEU A 159 -8.28 4.36 6.50
C LEU A 159 -7.96 4.72 7.95
N THR A 160 -7.26 3.81 8.61
CA THR A 160 -6.63 4.05 9.91
C THR A 160 -5.41 4.97 9.75
N ALA A 161 -4.61 4.72 8.72
CA ALA A 161 -3.41 5.50 8.43
C ALA A 161 -2.98 5.36 6.97
N VAL A 162 -2.29 6.39 6.49
CA VAL A 162 -1.50 6.37 5.26
C VAL A 162 -0.02 6.37 5.67
N PHE A 163 0.66 5.25 5.48
CA PHE A 163 2.11 5.14 5.67
C PHE A 163 2.81 5.65 4.42
N ASN A 164 3.36 6.86 4.52
CA ASN A 164 4.13 7.48 3.47
C ASN A 164 5.61 7.11 3.61
N VAL A 165 6.07 6.12 2.84
CA VAL A 165 7.46 5.67 2.80
C VAL A 165 8.27 6.54 1.85
N ASP A 166 8.43 7.80 2.27
CA ASP A 166 9.13 8.86 1.56
C ASP A 166 8.77 8.90 0.07
N ALA A 167 7.46 8.95 -0.21
CA ALA A 167 6.93 8.92 -1.57
C ALA A 167 7.36 10.19 -2.34
N ARG A 168 8.07 9.96 -3.45
CA ARG A 168 8.65 10.99 -4.32
C ARG A 168 8.12 10.86 -5.75
N GLY A 169 8.50 11.84 -6.57
CA GLY A 169 8.18 11.85 -7.99
C GLY A 169 6.73 12.26 -8.28
N ARG A 170 6.33 12.11 -9.54
CA ARG A 170 5.08 12.69 -10.06
C ARG A 170 3.80 12.10 -9.45
N VAL A 171 3.85 10.84 -9.03
CA VAL A 171 2.70 10.12 -8.45
C VAL A 171 2.78 10.20 -6.93
N GLY A 172 3.81 9.61 -6.32
CA GLY A 172 3.92 9.49 -4.87
C GLY A 172 3.83 10.82 -4.12
N SER A 173 4.47 11.89 -4.61
CA SER A 173 4.35 13.20 -3.94
C SER A 173 2.94 13.79 -4.03
N LYS A 174 2.22 13.60 -5.16
CA LYS A 174 0.84 14.06 -5.28
C LYS A 174 -0.11 13.25 -4.38
N GLU A 175 0.12 11.95 -4.24
CA GLU A 175 -0.68 11.10 -3.34
C GLU A 175 -0.50 11.48 -1.88
N ARG A 176 0.74 11.75 -1.48
CA ARG A 176 1.05 12.30 -0.16
C ARG A 176 0.33 13.64 0.05
N ASP A 177 0.49 14.58 -0.87
CA ASP A 177 -0.09 15.92 -0.74
C ASP A 177 -1.62 15.87 -0.70
N PHE A 178 -2.22 15.00 -1.51
CA PHE A 178 -3.66 14.74 -1.47
C PHE A 178 -4.08 14.15 -0.12
N SER A 179 -3.37 13.16 0.40
CA SER A 179 -3.68 12.53 1.69
C SER A 179 -3.63 13.54 2.84
N VAL A 180 -2.63 14.43 2.84
CA VAL A 180 -2.53 15.54 3.80
C VAL A 180 -3.68 16.53 3.63
N LYS A 181 -4.01 16.91 2.39
CA LYS A 181 -5.12 17.83 2.07
C LYS A 181 -6.48 17.29 2.54
N GLN A 182 -6.71 15.98 2.41
CA GLN A 182 -7.90 15.30 2.90
C GLN A 182 -7.88 15.05 4.42
N LYS A 183 -6.86 15.54 5.13
CA LYS A 183 -6.68 15.37 6.58
C LYS A 183 -6.65 13.91 7.02
N LEU A 184 -6.15 13.03 6.16
CA LEU A 184 -5.90 11.63 6.54
C LEU A 184 -4.77 11.57 7.57
N ASN A 185 -4.76 10.53 8.39
CA ASN A 185 -3.66 10.25 9.32
C ASN A 185 -2.42 9.78 8.54
N VAL A 186 -1.58 10.72 8.09
CA VAL A 186 -0.36 10.45 7.33
C VAL A 186 0.82 10.24 8.27
N VAL A 187 1.42 9.06 8.22
CA VAL A 187 2.59 8.66 9.01
C VAL A 187 3.80 8.64 8.09
N ASN A 188 4.73 9.56 8.29
CA ASN A 188 5.91 9.69 7.44
C ASN A 188 7.03 8.75 7.89
N ILE A 189 7.50 7.92 6.96
CA ILE A 189 8.66 7.05 7.13
C ILE A 189 9.74 7.57 6.20
N GLU A 190 10.72 8.26 6.78
CA GLU A 190 11.82 8.84 6.02
C GLU A 190 12.76 7.76 5.46
N ALA A 191 13.06 7.87 4.17
CA ALA A 191 14.05 7.06 3.47
C ALA A 191 15.08 7.96 2.78
N LEU A 192 16.31 7.46 2.65
CA LEU A 192 17.30 8.09 1.78
C LEU A 192 17.17 7.51 0.37
N PRO A 193 17.17 8.33 -0.69
CA PRO A 193 17.11 7.82 -2.05
C PRO A 193 18.46 7.21 -2.44
N LYS A 194 18.45 6.11 -3.19
CA LYS A 194 19.65 5.49 -3.76
C LYS A 194 20.26 6.35 -4.87
N TYR A 195 19.41 7.08 -5.60
CA TYR A 195 19.81 7.98 -6.68
C TYR A 195 19.30 9.41 -6.39
N SER A 196 20.18 10.40 -6.52
CA SER A 196 19.78 11.81 -6.51
C SER A 196 19.34 12.19 -7.92
N PHE A 197 18.14 12.76 -8.07
CA PHE A 197 17.66 13.35 -9.31
C PHE A 197 17.75 14.87 -9.23
#